data_AF-A0AAV8WYL5-F1
#
_entry.id   AF-A0AAV8WYL5-F1
#
_cell.length_a   1.000
_cell.length_b   1.000
_cell.length_c   1.000
_cell.angle_alpha   90.00
_cell.angle_beta   90.00
_cell.angle_gamma   90.00
#
_symmetry.space_group_name_H-M   'P 1'
#
loop_
_entity.id
_entity.type
_entity.pdbx_description
1 polymer ?
#
loop_
_entity_poly.entity_id
_entity_poly.type
_entity_poly.pdbx_seq_one_letter_code
_entity_poly.pdbx_strand_id
1 'polypeptide(L)'
;MYQLYLDDCRDANVPNENIAKEWLYSEIFNYEYNYSFKTPDSDTCDICDKYKIQLQESSIEERTILQEDYERHLTDASKRYSLKSEDKKRSRLTNSEKVPMIDLQKCLPTPELHNSQSYYSLKLWTYNLTIHDSTAQKCFCMMWDESVAGRGGNEVASCLLKFVSSYVSETTEQLTI
;
A
#
# COMPACT_ATOMS: atom_id res chain seq x y z
N MET A 1 -6.77 19.10 -7.52
CA MET A 1 -8.10 19.67 -7.25
C MET A 1 -8.55 20.67 -8.29
N TYR A 2 -7.73 21.66 -8.70
CA TYR A 2 -8.15 22.60 -9.75
C TYR A 2 -8.57 21.91 -11.06
N GLN A 3 -7.87 20.84 -11.48
CA GLN A 3 -8.27 20.04 -12.65
C GLN A 3 -9.66 19.40 -12.48
N LEU A 4 -9.96 18.85 -11.30
CA LEU A 4 -11.29 18.28 -11.01
C LEU A 4 -12.38 19.36 -10.99
N TYR A 5 -12.06 20.58 -10.52
CA TYR A 5 -12.95 21.73 -10.63
C TYR A 5 -13.23 22.09 -12.09
N LEU A 6 -12.21 22.06 -12.97
CA LEU A 6 -12.41 22.28 -14.39
C LEU A 6 -13.28 21.19 -15.03
N ASP A 7 -13.09 19.93 -14.64
CA ASP A 7 -13.91 18.82 -15.13
C ASP A 7 -15.36 18.96 -14.66
N ASP A 8 -15.61 19.29 -13.40
CA ASP A 8 -16.96 19.56 -12.87
C ASP A 8 -17.63 20.76 -13.57
N CYS A 9 -16.87 21.83 -13.85
CA CYS A 9 -17.36 22.98 -14.63
C CYS A 9 -17.73 22.59 -16.07
N ARG A 10 -16.99 21.67 -16.69
CA ARG A 10 -17.32 21.15 -18.03
C ARG A 10 -18.58 20.31 -17.99
N ASP A 11 -18.72 19.43 -17.02
CA ASP A 11 -19.89 18.57 -16.86
C ASP A 11 -21.16 19.39 -16.57
N ALA A 12 -21.02 20.48 -15.81
CA ALA A 12 -22.10 21.43 -15.53
C ALA A 12 -22.34 22.48 -16.65
N ASN A 13 -21.60 22.43 -17.77
CA ASN A 13 -21.66 23.40 -18.87
C ASN A 13 -21.51 24.87 -18.42
N VAL A 14 -20.60 25.13 -17.48
CA VAL A 14 -20.29 26.49 -17.00
C VAL A 14 -19.59 27.28 -18.12
N PRO A 15 -20.06 28.50 -18.46
CA PRO A 15 -19.37 29.36 -19.43
C PRO A 15 -17.93 29.65 -19.01
N ASN A 16 -16.98 29.62 -19.95
CA ASN A 16 -15.55 29.83 -19.67
C ASN A 16 -15.24 31.16 -18.94
N GLU A 17 -16.06 32.19 -19.16
CA GLU A 17 -15.96 33.49 -18.48
C GLU A 17 -16.26 33.43 -16.97
N ASN A 18 -17.02 32.43 -16.53
CA ASN A 18 -17.39 32.20 -15.14
C ASN A 18 -16.51 31.15 -14.44
N ILE A 19 -15.53 30.59 -15.16
CA ILE A 19 -14.57 29.65 -14.57
C ILE A 19 -13.47 30.45 -13.88
N ALA A 20 -13.34 30.26 -12.57
CA ALA A 20 -12.30 30.90 -11.77
C ALA A 20 -10.92 30.47 -12.28
N LYS A 21 -10.01 31.45 -12.39
CA LYS A 21 -8.60 31.17 -12.71
C LYS A 21 -7.94 30.42 -11.55
N GLU A 22 -6.90 29.65 -11.86
CA GLU A 22 -6.19 28.81 -10.88
C GLU A 22 -5.71 29.56 -9.64
N TRP A 23 -5.25 30.80 -9.79
CA TRP A 23 -4.78 31.62 -8.67
C TRP A 23 -5.93 31.93 -7.70
N LEU A 24 -7.11 32.31 -8.20
CA LEU A 24 -8.28 32.65 -7.39
C LEU A 24 -8.86 31.39 -6.75
N TYR A 25 -8.93 30.29 -7.50
CA TYR A 25 -9.31 28.99 -6.97
C TYR A 25 -8.39 28.58 -5.81
N SER A 26 -7.06 28.71 -6.01
CA SER A 26 -6.06 28.37 -5.00
C SER A 26 -6.17 29.26 -3.77
N GLU A 27 -6.45 30.56 -3.94
CA GLU A 27 -6.62 31.49 -2.83
C GLU A 27 -7.84 31.14 -1.98
N ILE A 28 -8.99 30.95 -2.64
CA ILE A 28 -10.25 30.56 -1.98
C ILE A 28 -10.11 29.20 -1.29
N PHE A 29 -9.52 28.21 -1.98
CA PHE A 29 -9.37 26.85 -1.46
C PHE A 29 -8.44 26.79 -0.23
N ASN A 30 -7.29 27.45 -0.28
CA ASN A 30 -6.27 27.35 0.77
C ASN A 30 -6.45 28.37 1.90
N TYR A 31 -7.02 29.55 1.65
CA TYR A 31 -7.04 30.63 2.65
C TYR A 31 -8.45 31.02 3.11
N GLU A 32 -9.46 30.99 2.23
CA GLU A 32 -10.83 31.29 2.66
C GLU A 32 -11.49 30.09 3.32
N TYR A 33 -11.51 28.94 2.63
CA TYR A 33 -12.04 27.70 3.19
C TYR A 33 -11.03 26.93 4.04
N ASN A 34 -9.73 27.21 3.85
CA ASN A 34 -8.64 26.52 4.53
C ASN A 34 -8.75 24.99 4.41
N TYR A 35 -9.11 24.51 3.22
CA TYR A 35 -9.19 23.09 2.96
C TYR A 35 -7.78 22.51 2.85
N SER A 36 -7.53 21.49 3.66
CA SER A 36 -6.34 20.66 3.60
C SER A 36 -6.75 19.22 3.38
N PHE A 37 -5.93 18.46 2.65
CA PHE A 37 -6.15 17.03 2.53
C PHE A 37 -5.70 16.38 3.82
N LYS A 38 -6.59 15.57 4.40
CA LYS A 38 -6.16 14.62 5.42
C LYS A 38 -5.09 13.73 4.78
N THR A 39 -3.94 13.61 5.43
CA THR A 39 -2.97 12.59 5.05
C THR A 39 -3.68 11.24 5.14
N PRO A 40 -3.56 10.37 4.12
CA PRO A 40 -4.11 9.02 4.20
C PRO A 40 -3.69 8.39 5.52
N ASP A 41 -4.63 7.81 6.25
CA ASP A 41 -4.31 7.09 7.47
C ASP A 41 -3.37 5.95 7.09
N SER A 42 -2.19 5.91 7.70
CA SER A 42 -1.25 4.80 7.55
C SER A 42 -1.60 3.73 8.57
N ASP A 43 -1.60 2.47 8.16
CA ASP A 43 -1.75 1.35 9.09
C ASP A 43 -0.71 1.43 10.21
N THR A 44 -1.15 1.15 11.44
CA THR A 44 -0.28 1.12 12.60
C THR A 44 0.40 -0.25 12.72
N CYS A 45 1.57 -0.27 13.34
CA CYS A 45 2.28 -1.50 13.63
C CYS A 45 1.77 -2.06 14.97
N ASP A 46 1.19 -3.27 14.95
CA ASP A 46 0.68 -3.95 16.15
C ASP A 46 1.72 -4.02 17.29
N ILE A 47 2.99 -4.20 16.93
CA ILE A 47 4.11 -4.26 17.89
C ILE A 47 4.34 -2.88 18.52
N CYS A 48 4.31 -1.80 17.73
CA CYS A 48 4.43 -0.44 18.25
C CYS A 48 3.26 -0.11 19.16
N ASP A 49 2.04 -0.48 18.78
CA ASP A 49 0.84 -0.20 19.58
C ASP A 49 0.88 -0.98 20.90
N LYS A 50 1.32 -2.24 20.86
CA LYS A 50 1.59 -3.04 22.07
C LYS A 50 2.60 -2.34 22.99
N TYR A 51 3.75 -1.92 22.47
CA TYR A 51 4.77 -1.24 23.30
C TYR A 51 4.24 0.07 23.88
N LYS A 52 3.51 0.88 23.11
CA LYS A 52 2.91 2.13 23.61
C LYS A 52 1.94 1.87 24.76
N ILE A 53 1.08 0.87 24.65
CA ILE A 53 0.15 0.48 25.72
C ILE A 53 0.93 0.01 26.95
N GLN A 54 1.92 -0.87 26.76
CA GLN A 54 2.72 -1.38 27.88
C GLN A 54 3.50 -0.26 28.59
N LEU A 55 4.07 0.69 27.85
CA LEU A 55 4.79 1.85 28.41
C LEU A 55 3.89 2.81 29.19
N GLN A 56 2.59 2.87 28.86
CA GLN A 56 1.61 3.67 29.61
C GLN A 56 1.27 3.04 30.96
N GLU A 57 1.20 1.71 31.02
CA GLU A 57 0.75 0.96 32.20
C GLU A 57 1.91 0.44 33.10
N SER A 58 3.15 0.47 32.63
CA SER A 58 4.32 -0.09 33.33
C SER A 58 4.84 0.77 34.49
N SER A 59 5.45 0.11 35.48
CA SER A 59 6.21 0.76 36.57
C SER A 59 7.52 1.39 36.05
N ILE A 60 8.19 2.21 36.89
CA ILE A 60 9.39 2.97 36.48
C ILE A 60 10.52 2.04 36.04
N GLU A 61 10.71 0.91 36.72
CA GLU A 61 11.77 -0.06 36.44
C GLU A 61 11.51 -0.83 35.12
N GLU A 62 10.26 -1.24 34.88
CA GLU A 62 9.87 -1.98 33.66
C GLU A 62 9.87 -1.08 32.42
N ARG A 63 9.58 0.21 32.60
CA ARG A 63 9.54 1.19 31.52
C ARG A 63 10.87 1.33 30.78
N THR A 64 11.99 1.23 31.49
CA THR A 64 13.32 1.35 30.88
C THR A 64 13.58 0.20 29.89
N ILE A 65 13.30 -1.04 30.30
CA ILE A 65 13.49 -2.23 29.47
C ILE A 65 12.55 -2.19 28.25
N LEU A 66 11.28 -1.85 28.46
CA LEU A 66 10.30 -1.72 27.38
C LEU A 66 10.67 -0.62 26.39
N GLN A 67 11.26 0.48 26.86
CA GLN A 67 11.71 1.58 26.02
C GLN A 67 12.89 1.16 25.15
N GLU A 68 13.89 0.46 25.71
CA GLU A 68 15.02 -0.08 24.95
C GLU A 68 14.57 -1.09 23.88
N ASP A 69 13.64 -1.97 24.23
CA ASP A 69 13.06 -2.94 23.30
C ASP A 69 12.28 -2.26 22.16
N TYR A 70 11.53 -1.21 22.49
CA TYR A 70 10.79 -0.43 21.51
C TYR A 70 11.74 0.34 20.56
N GLU A 71 12.80 0.96 21.09
CA GLU A 71 13.82 1.62 20.28
C GLU A 71 14.56 0.66 19.36
N ARG A 72 14.85 -0.56 19.84
CA ARG A 72 15.42 -1.61 19.01
C ARG A 72 14.50 -1.99 17.86
N HIS A 73 13.20 -2.13 18.11
CA HIS A 73 12.20 -2.37 17.07
C HIS A 73 12.18 -1.25 16.01
N LEU A 74 12.16 0.02 16.45
CA LEU A 74 12.17 1.18 15.54
C LEU A 74 13.46 1.28 14.72
N THR A 75 14.60 0.97 15.33
CA THR A 75 15.91 0.97 14.67
C THR A 75 15.97 -0.12 13.60
N ASP A 76 15.51 -1.33 13.92
CA ASP A 76 15.47 -2.44 12.96
C ASP A 76 14.50 -2.14 11.80
N ALA A 77 13.32 -1.58 12.08
CA ALA A 77 12.39 -1.13 11.06
C ALA A 77 13.04 -0.09 10.12
N SER A 78 13.69 0.93 10.68
CA SER A 78 14.39 1.97 9.92
C SER A 78 15.49 1.38 9.03
N LYS A 79 16.25 0.42 9.56
CA LYS A 79 17.30 -0.29 8.82
C LYS A 79 16.73 -1.13 7.65
N ARG A 80 15.59 -1.79 7.85
CA ARG A 80 14.92 -2.54 6.76
C ARG A 80 14.48 -1.60 5.65
N TYR A 81 13.93 -0.43 5.99
CA TYR A 81 13.56 0.58 4.99
C TYR A 81 14.77 1.15 4.23
N SER A 82 15.90 1.38 4.90
CA SER A 82 17.12 1.85 4.25
C SER A 82 17.68 0.80 3.28
N LEU A 83 17.82 -0.45 3.72
CA LEU A 83 18.29 -1.56 2.88
C LEU A 83 17.39 -1.77 1.67
N LYS A 84 16.06 -1.77 1.86
CA LYS A 84 15.09 -1.87 0.76
C LYS A 84 15.26 -0.73 -0.26
N SER A 85 15.56 0.48 0.19
CA SER A 85 15.80 1.62 -0.70
C SER A 85 17.11 1.45 -1.50
N GLU A 86 18.15 0.93 -0.86
CA GLU A 86 19.43 0.62 -1.48
C GLU A 86 19.31 -0.49 -2.53
N ASP A 87 18.62 -1.59 -2.21
CA ASP A 87 18.37 -2.71 -3.14
C ASP A 87 17.59 -2.24 -4.38
N LYS A 88 16.59 -1.37 -4.20
CA LYS A 88 15.84 -0.76 -5.31
C LYS A 88 16.75 0.08 -6.21
N LYS A 89 17.71 0.82 -5.64
CA LYS A 89 18.66 1.61 -6.42
C LYS A 89 19.65 0.69 -7.15
N ARG A 90 20.19 -0.32 -6.46
CA ARG A 90 21.17 -1.27 -7.02
C ARG A 90 20.59 -2.05 -8.19
N SER A 91 19.39 -2.61 -8.04
CA SER A 91 18.73 -3.35 -9.13
C SER A 91 18.42 -2.52 -10.37
N ARG A 92 18.22 -1.20 -10.23
CA ARG A 92 18.04 -0.31 -11.39
C ARG A 92 19.34 -0.03 -12.14
N LEU A 93 20.48 -0.13 -11.47
CA LEU A 93 21.80 0.05 -12.08
C LEU A 93 22.28 -1.24 -12.74
N THR A 94 21.97 -2.38 -12.12
CA THR A 94 22.42 -3.70 -12.56
C THR A 94 21.23 -4.52 -13.07
N ASN A 95 21.14 -4.74 -14.38
CA ASN A 95 20.08 -5.57 -14.99
C ASN A 95 20.13 -7.06 -14.59
N SER A 96 21.11 -7.49 -13.78
CA SER A 96 21.21 -8.86 -13.26
C SER A 96 20.48 -9.06 -11.93
N GLU A 97 20.02 -7.99 -11.27
CA GLU A 97 19.28 -8.09 -10.01
C GLU A 97 17.83 -7.64 -10.18
N LYS A 98 16.89 -8.31 -9.50
CA LYS A 98 15.48 -7.89 -9.44
C LYS A 98 14.98 -7.83 -8.00
N VAL A 99 14.19 -6.78 -7.72
CA VAL A 99 13.57 -6.54 -6.41
C VAL A 99 12.04 -6.54 -6.51
N PRO A 100 11.40 -7.73 -6.52
CA PRO A 100 9.95 -7.82 -6.42
C PRO A 100 9.48 -7.60 -4.98
N MET A 101 8.47 -6.77 -4.80
CA MET A 101 7.75 -6.62 -3.54
C MET A 101 6.42 -7.36 -3.65
N ILE A 102 6.11 -8.21 -2.67
CA ILE A 102 4.92 -9.05 -2.69
C ILE A 102 4.03 -8.67 -1.52
N ASP A 103 2.75 -8.47 -1.79
CA ASP A 103 1.74 -8.20 -0.78
C ASP A 103 0.44 -8.96 -1.11
N LEU A 104 -0.11 -9.65 -0.12
CA LEU A 104 -1.39 -10.35 -0.23
C LEU A 104 -2.49 -9.50 0.39
N GLN A 105 -3.37 -8.99 -0.46
CA GLN A 105 -4.42 -8.09 -0.01
C GLN A 105 -5.46 -8.79 0.88
N LYS A 106 -6.27 -7.98 1.57
CA LYS A 106 -7.48 -8.46 2.25
C LYS A 106 -8.41 -9.16 1.25
N CYS A 107 -9.18 -10.14 1.72
CA CYS A 107 -10.16 -10.82 0.88
C CYS A 107 -11.17 -9.81 0.32
N LEU A 108 -11.42 -9.89 -0.99
CA LEU A 108 -12.32 -9.01 -1.71
C LEU A 108 -13.69 -9.70 -1.84
N PRO A 109 -14.76 -9.15 -1.23
CA PRO A 109 -16.09 -9.71 -1.39
C PRO A 109 -16.56 -9.54 -2.83
N THR A 110 -17.04 -10.63 -3.44
CA THR A 110 -17.48 -10.63 -4.84
C THR A 110 -18.90 -11.22 -4.95
N PRO A 111 -19.90 -10.47 -5.46
CA PRO A 111 -19.85 -9.06 -5.84
C PRO A 111 -19.69 -8.13 -4.63
N GLU A 112 -19.20 -6.92 -4.86
CA GLU A 112 -19.19 -5.87 -3.84
C GLU A 112 -20.63 -5.38 -3.64
N LEU A 113 -21.16 -5.59 -2.43
CA LEU A 113 -22.51 -5.20 -2.04
C LEU A 113 -22.44 -4.26 -0.84
N HIS A 114 -23.19 -3.16 -0.91
CA HIS A 114 -23.24 -2.14 0.16
C HIS A 114 -24.50 -2.24 1.04
N ASN A 115 -25.39 -3.21 0.80
CA ASN A 115 -26.60 -3.38 1.60
C ASN A 115 -26.30 -4.12 2.92
N SER A 116 -27.10 -3.86 3.96
CA SER A 116 -26.94 -4.51 5.27
C SER A 116 -27.14 -6.02 5.23
N GLN A 117 -27.98 -6.52 4.33
CA GLN A 117 -28.25 -7.95 4.16
C GLN A 117 -27.02 -8.73 3.65
N SER A 118 -26.16 -8.10 2.84
CA SER A 118 -24.92 -8.73 2.38
C SER A 118 -23.97 -9.06 3.52
N TYR A 119 -24.01 -8.31 4.63
CA TYR A 119 -23.18 -8.57 5.80
C TYR A 119 -23.40 -9.99 6.33
N TYR A 120 -24.66 -10.42 6.42
CA TYR A 120 -25.08 -11.73 6.92
C TYR A 120 -25.08 -12.83 5.86
N SER A 121 -24.88 -12.48 4.59
CA SER A 121 -24.80 -13.44 3.49
C SER A 121 -23.38 -14.00 3.37
N LEU A 122 -23.29 -15.27 2.96
CA LEU A 122 -22.03 -15.87 2.51
C LEU A 122 -21.56 -15.10 1.27
N LYS A 123 -20.31 -14.64 1.31
CA LYS A 123 -19.68 -13.87 0.23
C LYS A 123 -18.67 -14.78 -0.45
N LEU A 124 -18.65 -14.76 -1.78
CA LEU A 124 -17.55 -15.36 -2.52
C LEU A 124 -16.31 -14.49 -2.29
N TRP A 125 -15.24 -15.09 -1.77
CA TRP A 125 -13.98 -14.38 -1.57
C TRP A 125 -13.09 -14.47 -2.80
N THR A 126 -12.73 -13.30 -3.32
CA THR A 126 -11.66 -13.15 -4.31
C THR A 126 -10.38 -12.74 -3.60
N TYR A 127 -9.30 -13.41 -3.91
CA TYR A 127 -7.96 -13.14 -3.39
C TYR A 127 -7.15 -12.41 -4.45
N ASN A 128 -6.31 -11.46 -4.02
CA ASN A 128 -5.40 -10.75 -4.90
C ASN A 128 -3.99 -10.73 -4.29
N LEU A 129 -3.06 -11.44 -4.93
CA LEU A 129 -1.64 -11.35 -4.63
C LEU A 129 -1.01 -10.32 -5.57
N THR A 130 -0.52 -9.24 -5.00
CA THR A 130 0.16 -8.18 -5.74
C THR A 130 1.66 -8.41 -5.73
N ILE A 131 2.26 -8.35 -6.91
CA ILE A 131 3.71 -8.45 -7.10
C ILE A 131 4.16 -7.20 -7.83
N HIS A 132 4.90 -6.34 -7.14
CA HIS A 132 5.45 -5.11 -7.71
C HIS A 132 6.94 -5.28 -7.97
N ASP A 133 7.31 -5.41 -9.24
CA ASP A 133 8.71 -5.36 -9.68
C ASP A 133 9.21 -3.91 -9.58
N SER A 134 10.01 -3.63 -8.55
CA SER A 134 10.57 -2.29 -8.31
C SER A 134 11.60 -1.85 -9.34
N THR A 135 12.20 -2.83 -10.01
CA THR A 135 13.25 -2.64 -11.01
C THR A 135 12.61 -2.25 -12.34
N ALA A 136 11.64 -3.04 -12.82
CA ALA A 136 10.92 -2.76 -14.06
C ALA A 136 9.76 -1.73 -13.90
N GLN A 137 9.45 -1.33 -12.66
CA GLN A 137 8.30 -0.49 -12.31
C GLN A 137 6.97 -1.05 -12.84
N LYS A 138 6.79 -2.37 -12.73
CA LYS A 138 5.58 -3.08 -13.16
C LYS A 138 4.88 -3.71 -11.97
N CYS A 139 3.57 -3.58 -11.93
CA CYS A 139 2.72 -4.22 -10.92
C CYS A 139 1.91 -5.34 -11.58
N PHE A 140 1.86 -6.49 -10.93
CA PHE A 140 1.10 -7.66 -11.34
C PHE A 140 0.06 -7.98 -10.27
N CYS A 141 -1.20 -8.12 -10.67
CA CYS A 141 -2.27 -8.58 -9.79
C CYS A 141 -2.61 -10.02 -10.17
N MET A 142 -2.26 -10.97 -9.30
CA MET A 142 -2.59 -12.37 -9.46
C MET A 142 -3.87 -12.64 -8.67
N MET A 143 -5.00 -12.67 -9.37
CA MET A 143 -6.31 -12.85 -8.75
C MET A 143 -6.87 -14.24 -8.99
N TRP A 144 -7.51 -14.80 -7.96
CA TRP A 144 -8.30 -16.03 -8.03
C TRP A 144 -9.36 -15.99 -6.94
N ASP A 145 -10.45 -16.73 -7.12
CA ASP A 145 -11.50 -16.84 -6.11
C ASP A 145 -11.43 -18.18 -5.37
N GLU A 146 -12.13 -18.26 -4.25
CA GLU A 146 -12.14 -19.42 -3.37
C GLU A 146 -12.71 -20.70 -4.02
N SER A 147 -13.42 -20.61 -5.16
CA SER A 147 -13.86 -21.79 -5.90
C SER A 147 -12.73 -22.44 -6.71
N VAL A 148 -11.68 -21.68 -7.03
CA VAL A 148 -10.52 -22.15 -7.81
C VAL A 148 -9.47 -22.76 -6.89
N ALA A 149 -9.10 -22.05 -5.83
CA ALA A 149 -8.06 -22.49 -4.89
C ALA A 149 -8.18 -21.76 -3.54
N GLY A 150 -7.45 -22.27 -2.53
CA GLY A 150 -7.43 -21.67 -1.20
C GLY A 150 -6.62 -20.38 -1.13
N ARG A 151 -6.42 -19.87 0.08
CA ARG A 151 -5.57 -18.70 0.38
C ARG A 151 -4.29 -19.11 1.11
N GLY A 152 -3.72 -20.25 0.73
CA GLY A 152 -2.57 -20.85 1.40
C GLY A 152 -1.23 -20.47 0.78
N GLY A 153 -0.16 -20.99 1.39
CA GLY A 153 1.20 -20.80 0.88
C GLY A 153 1.44 -21.44 -0.49
N ASN A 154 0.70 -22.51 -0.83
CA ASN A 154 0.84 -23.20 -2.12
C ASN A 154 0.33 -22.35 -3.29
N GLU A 155 -0.78 -21.63 -3.09
CA GLU A 155 -1.33 -20.71 -4.09
C GLU A 155 -0.40 -19.51 -4.28
N VAL A 156 0.14 -18.96 -3.18
CA VAL A 156 1.15 -17.91 -3.23
C VAL A 156 2.40 -18.39 -3.98
N ALA A 157 2.92 -19.57 -3.65
CA ALA A 157 4.09 -20.15 -4.34
C ALA A 157 3.82 -20.38 -5.83
N SER A 158 2.62 -20.82 -6.19
CA SER A 158 2.21 -21.00 -7.60
C SER A 158 2.19 -19.67 -8.36
N CYS A 159 1.68 -18.61 -7.73
CA CYS A 159 1.71 -17.26 -8.29
C CYS A 159 3.14 -16.74 -8.47
N LEU A 160 4.02 -16.98 -7.50
CA LEU A 160 5.44 -16.61 -7.59
C LEU A 160 6.16 -17.38 -8.69
N LEU A 161 5.92 -18.69 -8.80
CA LEU A 161 6.49 -19.51 -9.86
C LEU A 161 6.04 -19.02 -11.25
N LYS A 162 4.75 -18.69 -11.40
CA LYS A 162 4.22 -18.08 -12.62
C LYS A 162 4.88 -16.74 -12.93
N PHE A 163 5.07 -15.90 -11.91
CA PHE A 163 5.75 -14.62 -12.06
C PHE A 163 7.20 -14.78 -12.54
N VAL A 164 7.97 -15.65 -11.88
CA VAL A 164 9.37 -15.91 -12.24
C VAL A 164 9.46 -16.45 -13.66
N SER A 165 8.67 -17.49 -13.99
CA SER A 165 8.73 -18.13 -15.32
C SER A 165 8.31 -17.22 -16.47
N SER A 166 7.49 -16.20 -16.20
CA SER A 166 6.94 -15.32 -17.26
C SER A 166 7.68 -13.98 -17.38
N TYR A 167 8.26 -13.47 -16.29
CA TYR A 167 8.72 -12.08 -16.20
C TYR A 167 10.14 -11.90 -15.66
N VAL A 168 10.79 -12.97 -15.21
CA VAL A 168 12.21 -12.94 -14.82
C VAL A 168 13.03 -13.47 -16.00
N SER A 169 14.02 -12.67 -16.43
CA SER A 169 14.92 -13.05 -17.53
C SER A 169 15.89 -14.11 -17.04
N GLU A 170 16.35 -15.00 -17.93
CA GLU A 170 17.44 -15.95 -17.64
C GLU A 170 18.75 -15.25 -17.27
N THR A 171 18.89 -13.97 -17.61
CA THR A 171 20.03 -13.12 -17.25
C THR A 171 19.97 -12.57 -15.82
N THR A 172 18.87 -12.78 -15.10
CA THR A 172 18.75 -12.34 -13.70
C THR A 172 19.43 -13.36 -12.79
N GLU A 173 20.51 -12.94 -12.14
CA GLU A 173 21.33 -13.79 -11.27
C GLU A 173 20.83 -13.79 -9.83
N GLN A 174 20.21 -12.69 -9.39
CA GLN A 174 19.75 -12.52 -8.01
C GLN A 174 18.35 -11.92 -7.93
N LEU A 175 17.52 -12.55 -7.11
CA LEU A 175 16.19 -12.08 -6.74
C LEU A 175 16.19 -11.71 -5.25
N THR A 176 15.91 -10.46 -4.93
CA THR A 176 15.83 -9.97 -3.53
C THR A 176 14.39 -9.60 -3.22
N ILE A 177 13.75 -10.34 -2.31
CA ILE A 177 12.36 -10.15 -1.87
C ILE A 177 12.32 -9.37 -0.56
#